data_AF-A0A1Y3D5S1-F1
#
_entry.id   AF-A0A1Y3D5S1-F1
#
_cell.length_a   1.000
_cell.length_b   1.000
_cell.length_c   1.000
_cell.angle_alpha   90.00
_cell.angle_beta   90.00
_cell.angle_gamma   90.00
#
_symmetry.space_group_name_H-M   'P 1'
#
loop_
_entity.id
_entity.type
_entity.pdbx_description
1 polymer ?
#
loop_
_entity_poly.entity_id
_entity_poly.type
_entity_poly.pdbx_seq_one_letter_code
_entity_poly.pdbx_strand_id
1 'polypeptide(L)' 'MGCSSSTHLSPVIPANLMQPCPELQILGSGQGKTVLPWAVDTVAKYNKCSAQVDAWIEVGKAL' A
#
# COMPACT_ATOMS: atom_id res chain seq x y z
N MET A 1 -33.76 31.32 -1.25
CA MET A 1 -33.27 29.95 -1.02
C MET A 1 -32.05 29.76 -1.89
N GLY A 2 -30.86 29.90 -1.31
CA GLY A 2 -29.59 29.68 -2.00
C GLY A 2 -29.05 28.29 -1.65
N CYS A 3 -28.45 27.61 -2.63
CA CYS A 3 -27.80 26.32 -2.42
C CYS A 3 -26.65 26.47 -1.42
N SER A 4 -26.66 25.70 -0.35
CA SER A 4 -25.47 25.52 0.50
C SER A 4 -24.39 24.84 -0.33
N SER A 5 -23.22 25.48 -0.48
CA SER A 5 -22.07 24.84 -1.10
C SER A 5 -21.59 23.71 -0.20
N SER A 6 -21.84 22.47 -0.60
CA SER A 6 -21.26 21.29 0.02
C SER A 6 -19.83 21.15 -0.48
N THR A 7 -18.93 21.99 0.03
CA THR A 7 -17.50 21.69 -0.09
C THR A 7 -17.21 20.66 0.99
N HIS A 8 -17.56 19.39 0.74
CA HIS A 8 -17.03 18.29 1.54
C HIS A 8 -15.52 18.35 1.33
N LEU A 9 -14.78 18.81 2.34
CA LEU A 9 -13.33 18.86 2.29
C LEU A 9 -12.88 17.44 2.00
N SER A 10 -12.39 17.19 0.79
CA SER A 10 -11.82 15.90 0.47
C SER A 10 -10.71 15.68 1.50
N PRO A 11 -10.70 14.52 2.17
CA PRO A 11 -9.65 14.17 3.10
C PRO A 11 -8.28 14.39 2.46
N VAL A 12 -7.36 14.95 3.22
CA VAL A 12 -5.96 14.99 2.79
C VAL A 12 -5.42 13.58 2.99
N ILE A 13 -5.31 12.83 1.89
CA ILE A 13 -4.74 11.48 1.91
C ILE A 13 -3.21 11.61 2.03
N PRO A 14 -2.60 11.01 3.05
CA PRO A 14 -1.15 10.98 3.20
C PRO A 14 -0.44 10.45 1.94
N ALA A 15 0.60 11.16 1.47
CA ALA A 15 1.29 10.84 0.21
C ALA A 15 1.96 9.44 0.21
N ASN A 16 2.32 8.93 1.38
CA ASN A 16 2.86 7.58 1.58
C ASN A 16 1.81 6.48 1.32
N LEU A 17 0.53 6.76 1.52
CA LEU A 17 -0.55 5.85 1.14
C LEU A 17 -0.70 5.86 -0.39
N MET A 18 -0.58 7.02 -1.04
CA MET A 18 -0.67 7.12 -2.50
C MET A 18 0.49 6.50 -3.29
N GLN A 19 1.55 6.03 -2.61
CA GLN A 19 2.63 5.32 -3.29
C GLN A 19 2.17 3.92 -3.72
N PRO A 20 2.62 3.40 -4.87
CA PRO A 20 2.37 2.01 -5.21
C PRO A 20 3.09 1.07 -4.22
N CYS A 21 2.56 -0.16 -4.07
CA CYS A 21 3.26 -1.19 -3.31
C CYS A 21 4.63 -1.50 -3.92
N PRO A 22 5.61 -1.95 -3.09
CA PRO A 22 6.93 -2.31 -3.59
C PRO A 22 6.87 -3.41 -4.64
N GLU A 23 7.68 -3.27 -5.69
CA GLU A 23 7.79 -4.30 -6.72
C GLU A 23 8.46 -5.57 -6.16
N LEU A 24 7.85 -6.72 -6.46
CA LEU A 24 8.40 -8.03 -6.12
C LEU A 24 9.47 -8.40 -7.12
N GLN A 25 10.61 -8.88 -6.62
CA GLN A 25 11.68 -9.35 -7.48
C GLN A 25 11.28 -10.65 -8.16
N ILE A 26 11.68 -10.84 -9.41
CA ILE A 26 11.57 -12.15 -10.06
C ILE A 26 12.62 -13.07 -9.45
N LEU A 27 12.21 -14.29 -9.07
CA LEU A 27 13.14 -15.28 -8.55
C LEU A 27 14.08 -15.75 -9.68
N GLY A 28 15.35 -15.34 -9.61
CA GLY A 28 16.33 -15.63 -10.66
C GLY A 28 16.84 -17.07 -10.70
N SER A 29 16.62 -17.88 -9.66
CA SER A 29 17.04 -19.29 -9.61
C SER A 29 16.30 -20.05 -8.51
N GLY A 30 16.04 -21.35 -8.73
CA GLY A 30 15.48 -22.27 -7.73
C GLY A 30 16.51 -22.81 -6.71
N GLN A 31 17.78 -22.37 -6.78
CA GLN A 31 18.80 -22.78 -5.81
C GLN A 31 18.49 -22.18 -4.43
N GLY A 32 18.62 -22.98 -3.36
CA GLY A 32 18.32 -22.55 -1.99
C GLY A 32 19.02 -21.25 -1.56
N LYS A 33 20.28 -21.05 -1.98
CA LYS A 33 21.06 -19.81 -1.73
C LYS A 33 20.43 -18.54 -2.32
N THR A 34 19.57 -18.69 -3.33
CA THR A 34 18.86 -17.59 -4.00
C THR A 34 17.41 -17.51 -3.53
N VAL A 35 16.76 -18.66 -3.34
CA VAL A 35 15.36 -18.76 -2.89
C VAL A 35 15.17 -18.17 -1.50
N LEU A 36 16.04 -18.49 -0.54
CA LEU A 36 15.86 -18.05 0.85
C LEU A 36 15.93 -16.52 1.00
N PRO A 37 16.94 -15.81 0.48
CA PRO A 37 16.97 -14.35 0.52
C PRO A 37 15.79 -13.71 -0.23
N TRP A 38 15.43 -14.26 -1.39
CA TRP A 38 14.29 -13.79 -2.18
C TRP A 38 12.97 -13.91 -1.41
N ALA A 39 12.76 -15.04 -0.72
CA ALA A 39 11.54 -15.28 0.05
C ALA A 39 11.40 -14.30 1.21
N VAL A 40 12.50 -14.03 1.94
CA VAL A 40 12.52 -13.05 3.02
C VAL A 40 12.19 -11.64 2.51
N ASP A 41 12.82 -11.20 1.41
CA ASP A 41 12.53 -9.90 0.78
C ASP A 41 11.06 -9.81 0.33
N THR A 42 10.55 -10.87 -0.30
CA THR A 42 9.18 -10.93 -0.79
C THR A 42 8.16 -10.83 0.34
N VAL A 43 8.35 -11.57 1.43
CA VAL A 43 7.48 -11.50 2.61
C VAL A 43 7.51 -10.11 3.25
N ALA A 44 8.69 -9.50 3.37
CA ALA A 44 8.81 -8.15 3.91
C ALA A 44 8.05 -7.11 3.07
N LYS A 45 8.19 -7.17 1.74
CA LYS A 45 7.46 -6.30 0.80
C LYS A 45 5.96 -6.52 0.84
N TYR A 46 5.52 -7.78 0.93
CA TYR A 46 4.11 -8.12 1.05
C TYR A 46 3.50 -7.55 2.33
N ASN A 47 4.15 -7.75 3.48
CA ASN A 47 3.68 -7.23 4.76
C ASN A 47 3.59 -5.69 4.76
N LYS A 48 4.57 -5.02 4.13
CA LYS A 48 4.53 -3.56 3.95
C LYS A 48 3.34 -3.12 3.09
N CYS A 49 3.08 -3.82 1.99
CA CYS A 49 1.94 -3.54 1.12
C CYS A 49 0.60 -3.77 1.86
N SER A 50 0.47 -4.88 2.60
CA SER A 50 -0.73 -5.18 3.39
C SER A 50 -1.05 -4.06 4.37
N ALA A 51 -0.06 -3.62 5.16
CA ALA A 51 -0.25 -2.54 6.12
C ALA A 51 -0.66 -1.21 5.45
N GLN A 52 -0.17 -0.95 4.24
CA GLN A 52 -0.56 0.23 3.47
C GLN A 52 -2.01 0.14 3.00
N VAL A 53 -2.44 -1.04 2.52
CA VAL A 53 -3.83 -1.29 2.10
C VAL A 53 -4.79 -1.19 3.29
N ASP A 54 -4.41 -1.73 4.45
CA ASP A 54 -5.20 -1.60 5.67
C ASP A 54 -5.40 -0.14 6.07
N ALA A 55 -4.32 0.65 6.05
CA ALA A 55 -4.38 2.08 6.32
C ALA A 55 -5.25 2.84 5.29
N TRP A 56 -5.22 2.45 4.02
CA TRP A 56 -6.11 2.98 2.99
C TRP A 56 -7.58 2.70 3.27
N ILE A 57 -7.89 1.47 3.69
CA ILE A 57 -9.26 1.08 4.04
C ILE A 57 -9.75 1.90 5.23
N GLU A 58 -8.91 2.08 6.26
CA GLU A 58 -9.27 2.89 7.43
C GLU A 58 -9.47 4.36 7.08
N VAL A 59 -8.62 4.95 6.24
CA VAL A 59 -8.85 6.31 5.73
C VAL A 59 -10.17 6.36 4.96
N GLY A 60 -10.43 5.40 4.07
CA GLY A 60 -11.65 5.33 3.27
C GLY A 60 -12.93 5.21 4.08
N LYS A 61 -12.89 4.51 5.23
CA LYS A 61 -14.02 4.44 6.18
C LYS A 61 -14.31 5.77 6.88
N ALA A 62 -13.32 6.65 6.98
CA ALA A 62 -13.44 7.95 7.63
C ALA A 62 -13.92 9.06 6.67
N LEU A 63 -14.21 8.73 5.40
CA LEU A 63 -14.65 9.65 4.35
C LEU A 63 -16.15 9.56 4.13
#